data_AF-A0A1Q9F3E6-F1
#
_entry.id   AF-A0A1Q9F3E6-F1
#
_cell.length_a   1.000
_cell.length_b   1.000
_cell.length_c   1.000
_cell.angle_alpha   90.00
_cell.angle_beta   90.00
_cell.angle_gamma   90.00
#
_symmetry.space_group_name_H-M   'P 1'
#
loop_
_entity.id
_entity.type
_entity.pdbx_description
1 polymer ?
#
loop_
_entity_poly.entity_id
_entity_poly.type
_entity_poly.pdbx_seq_one_letter_code
_entity_poly.pdbx_strand_id
1 'polypeptide(L)'
;MGKAKRRLGFGIPGAGWADVDLLHLYVVPPLASSCPEMQTSSHFVFVRPAPVGARLAFDQWLVDVLAWLMNKMTSWKTPAYFCSVLELKVLGLRVLSRHASGSSHSLTYTASSRGWRAAILEECHDCAGLHLSKLWGVAKTPAAWRGHCWTGRGAAQQAVVDDVVARLTLGRPLPSPGLLAKDCDLEAACARALDITSDVRIPVLFHAYDPVFLASSRGEANRVLSIVRSWASKYKATLHLAKHKTTAMVLPASAHSARAQVLPLRYLPVGQYMPSPISWAHSHKWLGISWDDNADFAVHARRTCGMCSGTVQALCSLLRSGHIPLAVACIIFDTKVEAALRFGRWLWGTHSEAVSVLSDAYASWARLLLGSSRWRSAEVCRAELGWKLCAPARVVVEVASVRHSLWVQNQDTLAGACFSAAHLLDSANWAKTSLNLLDDWTVLDWPVWSTCRRSHGKYSAYVRDVVYQVSLARWKTQVAKHVMPLKYLSIAQEPSAQVQDAFRLQLSWGTLVGHRDLLLLRCGFIMLGHVDFKPSRASVRHCIFCNKRYTGIYSHVVGRCEQVPCRRPCNNLEDLAVLPGDPRFTDIVAFARAVCKGARQFWRQHGHPAEA
;
A
#
# COMPACT_ATOMS: atom_id res chain seq x y z
N MET A 1 -1.07 49.19 22.53
CA MET A 1 -2.34 48.61 23.03
C MET A 1 -2.12 47.16 23.41
N GLY A 2 -2.13 46.86 24.71
CA GLY A 2 -1.81 45.54 25.24
C GLY A 2 -2.91 44.50 25.00
N LYS A 3 -2.50 43.25 24.78
CA LYS A 3 -3.38 42.08 24.90
C LYS A 3 -2.79 41.13 25.94
N ALA A 4 -3.58 40.92 26.99
CA ALA A 4 -3.26 40.11 28.15
C ALA A 4 -3.03 38.63 27.78
N LYS A 5 -1.96 38.03 28.34
CA LYS A 5 -1.77 36.58 28.37
C LYS A 5 -2.60 36.02 29.53
N ARG A 6 -3.66 35.25 29.23
CA ARG A 6 -4.29 34.36 30.22
C ARG A 6 -3.39 33.15 30.43
N ARG A 7 -2.81 33.01 31.63
CA ARG A 7 -2.25 31.74 32.12
C ARG A 7 -3.41 30.92 32.69
N LEU A 8 -3.71 29.77 32.11
CA LEU A 8 -4.51 28.73 32.77
C LEU A 8 -3.54 27.88 33.60
N GLY A 9 -3.59 28.03 34.92
CA GLY A 9 -2.89 27.16 35.86
C GLY A 9 -3.82 26.02 36.26
N PHE A 10 -3.39 24.77 36.03
CA PHE A 10 -3.92 23.61 36.74
C PHE A 10 -2.85 23.19 37.75
N GLY A 11 -3.12 23.42 39.04
CA GLY A 11 -2.26 22.98 40.12
C GLY A 11 -2.63 21.56 40.55
N ILE A 12 -1.66 20.66 40.58
CA ILE A 12 -1.68 19.47 41.43
C ILE A 12 -0.86 19.84 42.67
N PRO A 13 -1.39 19.71 43.91
CA PRO A 13 -0.60 19.98 45.10
C PRO A 13 0.47 18.90 45.27
N GLY A 14 1.75 19.29 45.34
CA GLY A 14 2.81 18.43 45.90
C GLY A 14 3.97 18.00 44.99
N ALA A 15 4.08 18.47 43.75
CA ALA A 15 5.26 18.18 42.92
C ALA A 15 6.16 19.42 42.77
N GLY A 16 7.35 19.39 43.37
CA GLY A 16 8.39 20.39 43.15
C GLY A 16 8.81 20.41 41.67
N TRP A 17 8.90 21.60 41.10
CA TRP A 17 9.31 21.81 39.70
C TRP A 17 10.83 21.87 39.66
N ALA A 18 11.47 20.90 39.02
CA ALA A 18 12.83 21.05 38.51
C ALA A 18 12.77 21.59 37.07
N ASP A 19 13.69 22.49 36.75
CA ASP A 19 13.76 23.24 35.49
C ASP A 19 13.53 22.37 34.25
N VAL A 20 12.55 22.76 33.42
CA VAL A 20 12.24 22.14 32.14
C VAL A 20 12.85 23.02 31.04
N ASP A 21 13.87 22.52 30.36
CA ASP A 21 14.42 23.15 29.15
C ASP A 21 13.39 23.07 28.00
N LEU A 22 12.78 24.21 27.68
CA LEU A 22 11.85 24.38 26.56
C LEU A 22 12.61 24.73 25.28
N LEU A 23 12.71 23.79 24.34
CA LEU A 23 13.26 24.04 23.00
C LEU A 23 12.12 24.38 22.02
N HIS A 24 12.09 25.61 21.50
CA HIS A 24 11.18 26.02 20.44
C HIS A 24 11.84 25.85 19.06
N LEU A 25 11.22 25.07 18.17
CA LEU A 25 11.70 24.86 16.79
C LEU A 25 10.68 25.45 15.81
N TYR A 26 11.12 26.36 14.94
CA TYR A 26 10.33 26.91 13.85
C TYR A 26 10.75 26.25 12.54
N VAL A 27 9.79 25.71 11.79
CA VAL A 27 10.03 25.16 10.45
C VAL A 27 9.39 26.11 9.44
N VAL A 28 10.23 26.82 8.68
CA VAL A 28 9.80 27.66 7.56
C VAL A 28 10.01 26.85 6.27
N PRO A 29 8.97 26.61 5.45
CA PRO A 29 9.14 25.91 4.17
C PRO A 29 9.91 26.78 3.16
N PRO A 30 10.74 26.20 2.28
CA PRO A 30 11.47 26.97 1.29
C PRO A 30 10.51 27.55 0.23
N LEU A 31 10.70 28.84 -0.05
CA LEU A 31 9.99 29.59 -1.08
C LEU A 31 10.38 29.12 -2.49
N ALA A 32 9.44 28.52 -3.22
CA ALA A 32 9.46 28.50 -4.69
C ALA A 32 8.04 28.39 -5.26
N SER A 33 7.58 29.53 -5.79
CA SER A 33 6.54 29.81 -6.80
C SER A 33 5.09 29.28 -6.68
N SER A 34 4.21 30.26 -6.42
CA SER A 34 2.85 30.49 -6.96
C SER A 34 1.74 29.46 -6.70
N CYS A 35 1.24 29.43 -5.46
CA CYS A 35 -0.18 29.21 -5.17
C CYS A 35 -0.52 29.83 -3.80
N PRO A 36 -1.41 30.85 -3.69
CA PRO A 36 -1.68 31.53 -2.43
C PRO A 36 -2.86 30.85 -1.71
N GLU A 37 -2.67 29.63 -1.20
CA GLU A 37 -3.62 29.04 -0.26
C GLU A 37 -2.92 28.35 0.92
N MET A 38 -3.17 28.90 2.11
CA MET A 38 -2.89 28.36 3.45
C MET A 38 -1.43 28.12 3.84
N GLN A 39 -0.80 29.15 4.43
CA GLN A 39 0.32 28.97 5.35
C GLN A 39 -0.22 28.65 6.76
N THR A 40 0.13 27.50 7.31
CA THR A 40 -0.10 27.18 8.73
C THR A 40 1.23 27.03 9.46
N SER A 41 1.48 27.89 10.43
CA SER A 41 2.61 27.76 11.37
C SER A 41 2.27 26.71 12.43
N SER A 42 3.15 25.74 12.64
CA SER A 42 3.02 24.76 13.73
C SER A 42 4.03 25.06 14.83
N HIS A 43 3.58 25.02 16.09
CA HIS A 43 4.44 25.14 17.28
C HIS A 43 4.73 23.76 17.87
N PHE A 44 5.96 23.53 18.30
CA PHE A 44 6.43 22.26 18.88
C PHE A 44 6.89 22.49 20.33
N VAL A 45 6.52 21.57 21.22
CA VAL A 45 6.98 21.53 22.62
C VAL A 45 7.37 20.09 22.93
N PHE A 46 8.59 19.88 23.43
CA PHE A 46 9.10 18.58 23.83
C PHE A 46 9.19 18.52 25.36
N VAL A 47 8.84 17.37 25.94
CA VAL A 47 9.06 17.08 27.37
C VAL A 47 9.86 15.78 27.47
N ARG A 48 10.99 15.85 28.19
CA ARG A 48 11.87 14.70 28.44
C ARG A 48 11.41 14.01 29.74
N PRO A 49 11.17 12.69 29.78
CA PRO A 49 10.81 12.04 31.03
C PRO A 49 12.06 11.82 31.91
N ALA A 50 11.89 12.10 33.22
CA ALA A 50 12.86 11.77 34.27
C ALA A 50 12.83 10.26 34.60
N PRO A 51 13.90 9.70 35.19
CA PRO A 51 13.99 8.26 35.43
C PRO A 51 13.30 7.89 36.75
N VAL A 52 12.42 6.88 36.71
CA VAL A 52 12.17 5.80 37.71
C VAL A 52 10.73 5.27 37.49
N GLY A 53 10.61 3.97 37.22
CA GLY A 53 9.34 3.28 36.89
C GLY A 53 9.31 2.63 35.49
N ALA A 54 10.41 1.96 35.11
CA ALA A 54 10.80 1.75 33.71
C ALA A 54 9.94 0.83 32.82
N ARG A 55 9.02 0.02 33.38
CA ARG A 55 8.25 -0.95 32.56
C ARG A 55 6.89 -0.42 32.12
N LEU A 56 6.05 -0.05 33.08
CA LEU A 56 4.73 0.55 32.82
C LEU A 56 4.86 1.93 32.16
N ALA A 57 5.86 2.73 32.55
CA ALA A 57 6.07 4.04 31.96
C ALA A 57 6.57 3.95 30.51
N PHE A 58 7.41 2.96 30.16
CA PHE A 58 7.88 2.79 28.78
C PHE A 58 6.79 2.23 27.87
N ASP A 59 6.04 1.22 28.33
CA ASP A 59 4.94 0.63 27.56
C ASP A 59 3.82 1.66 27.33
N GLN A 60 3.45 2.43 28.37
CA GLN A 60 2.47 3.50 28.25
C GLN A 60 3.00 4.66 27.40
N TRP A 61 4.26 5.09 27.58
CA TRP A 61 4.87 6.13 26.74
C TRP A 61 4.96 5.71 25.27
N LEU A 62 5.28 4.45 24.98
CA LEU A 62 5.30 3.93 23.62
C LEU A 62 3.89 3.90 23.02
N VAL A 63 2.89 3.48 23.80
CA VAL A 63 1.47 3.56 23.40
C VAL A 63 1.07 5.00 23.12
N ASP A 64 1.48 5.94 23.97
CA ASP A 64 1.14 7.36 23.85
C ASP A 64 1.86 8.01 22.66
N VAL A 65 3.13 7.69 22.42
CA VAL A 65 3.91 8.15 21.26
C VAL A 65 3.37 7.55 19.98
N LEU A 66 3.02 6.25 19.96
CA LEU A 66 2.40 5.62 18.80
C LEU A 66 1.00 6.19 18.55
N ALA A 67 0.17 6.35 19.58
CA ALA A 67 -1.15 6.96 19.48
C ALA A 67 -1.05 8.42 18.98
N TRP A 68 -0.09 9.19 19.49
CA TRP A 68 0.17 10.55 19.06
C TRP A 68 0.68 10.63 17.62
N LEU A 69 1.68 9.81 17.25
CA LEU A 69 2.20 9.72 15.87
C LEU A 69 1.09 9.29 14.91
N MET A 70 0.26 8.32 15.31
CA MET A 70 -0.90 7.90 14.53
C MET A 70 -1.93 9.01 14.38
N ASN A 71 -2.25 9.75 15.44
CA ASN A 71 -3.19 10.89 15.41
C ASN A 71 -2.65 12.07 14.59
N LYS A 72 -1.34 12.27 14.53
CA LYS A 72 -0.74 13.32 13.70
C LYS A 72 -0.66 12.91 12.23
N MET A 73 -0.39 11.65 11.93
CA MET A 73 -0.47 11.14 10.56
C MET A 73 -1.90 11.10 10.00
N THR A 74 -2.92 10.90 10.83
CA THR A 74 -4.34 10.99 10.40
C THR A 74 -4.81 12.43 10.16
N SER A 75 -4.13 13.42 10.73
CA SER A 75 -4.42 14.85 10.48
C SER A 75 -3.91 15.37 9.13
N TRP A 76 -3.12 14.58 8.41
CA TRP A 76 -2.82 14.85 7.01
C TRP A 76 -4.08 14.51 6.21
N LYS A 77 -4.50 15.39 5.29
CA LYS A 77 -5.75 15.30 4.50
C LYS A 77 -5.81 14.03 3.63
N THR A 78 -5.97 12.89 4.27
CA THR A 78 -6.33 11.59 3.74
C THR A 78 -7.73 11.31 4.27
N PRO A 79 -8.74 10.99 3.42
CA PRO A 79 -10.09 10.74 3.90
C PRO A 79 -10.09 9.63 4.96
N ALA A 80 -10.69 9.94 6.11
CA ALA A 80 -10.78 9.09 7.26
C ALA A 80 -11.61 7.82 6.95
N TYR A 81 -10.92 6.69 6.75
CA TYR A 81 -11.46 5.34 6.89
C TYR A 81 -10.42 4.45 7.55
N PHE A 82 -10.05 4.76 8.79
CA PHE A 82 -9.07 3.96 9.53
C PHE A 82 -9.49 3.77 10.99
N CYS A 83 -10.33 2.76 11.23
CA CYS A 83 -10.41 2.13 12.56
C CYS A 83 -9.24 1.15 12.69
N SER A 84 -8.13 1.63 13.23
CA SER A 84 -7.00 0.79 13.62
C SER A 84 -7.31 0.19 15.00
N VAL A 85 -7.97 -0.97 15.06
CA VAL A 85 -7.89 -1.81 16.27
C VAL A 85 -6.52 -2.45 16.27
N LEU A 86 -5.68 -2.00 17.18
CA LEU A 86 -4.38 -2.56 17.50
C LEU A 86 -4.63 -3.79 18.37
N GLU A 87 -4.82 -4.98 17.76
CA GLU A 87 -4.77 -6.23 18.52
C GLU A 87 -3.30 -6.50 18.88
N LEU A 88 -2.89 -6.00 20.04
CA LEU A 88 -1.59 -6.26 20.67
C LEU A 88 -1.50 -7.73 21.12
N LYS A 89 -1.54 -8.68 20.18
CA LYS A 89 -1.26 -10.12 20.45
C LYS A 89 0.23 -10.42 20.67
N VAL A 90 1.09 -9.40 20.70
CA VAL A 90 2.55 -9.55 20.80
C VAL A 90 3.08 -9.36 22.24
N LEU A 91 2.23 -9.01 23.20
CA LEU A 91 2.59 -9.00 24.62
C LEU A 91 1.49 -9.74 25.39
N GLY A 92 1.83 -10.84 26.05
CA GLY A 92 0.91 -11.61 26.91
C GLY A 92 0.47 -10.85 28.16
N LEU A 93 -0.14 -9.68 27.99
CA LEU A 93 -0.70 -8.84 29.04
C LEU A 93 -2.19 -9.16 29.21
N ARG A 94 -2.51 -10.02 30.17
CA ARG A 94 -3.83 -10.02 30.82
C ARG A 94 -3.88 -8.80 31.74
N VAL A 95 -4.58 -7.75 31.34
CA VAL A 95 -4.96 -6.67 32.25
C VAL A 95 -6.12 -7.17 33.10
N LEU A 96 -5.83 -7.61 34.32
CA LEU A 96 -6.84 -7.80 35.37
C LEU A 96 -7.15 -6.44 35.96
N SER A 97 -8.25 -5.80 35.54
CA SER A 97 -8.82 -4.69 36.29
C SER A 97 -9.49 -5.25 37.54
N ARG A 98 -8.85 -5.10 38.71
CA ARG A 98 -9.53 -5.26 40.00
C ARG A 98 -10.49 -4.08 40.18
N HIS A 99 -11.78 -4.29 39.98
CA HIS A 99 -12.80 -3.52 40.67
C HIS A 99 -13.35 -4.36 41.81
N ALA A 100 -13.18 -3.83 43.03
CA ALA A 100 -13.79 -4.35 44.24
C ALA A 100 -15.24 -3.86 44.31
N SER A 101 -16.19 -4.75 44.02
CA SER A 101 -17.49 -4.87 44.70
C SER A 101 -18.29 -6.00 44.07
N GLY A 102 -18.93 -6.81 44.91
CA GLY A 102 -19.42 -8.14 44.58
C GLY A 102 -20.63 -8.18 43.65
N SER A 103 -20.59 -9.11 42.70
CA SER A 103 -21.64 -10.10 42.44
C SER A 103 -21.16 -11.01 41.31
N SER A 104 -21.12 -12.31 41.61
CA SER A 104 -20.58 -13.36 40.77
C SER A 104 -21.56 -13.76 39.68
N HIS A 105 -21.39 -13.22 38.47
CA HIS A 105 -21.87 -13.83 37.23
C HIS A 105 -20.71 -13.93 36.23
N SER A 106 -20.22 -15.16 36.05
CA SER A 106 -19.23 -15.53 35.04
C SER A 106 -19.87 -15.46 33.65
N LEU A 107 -19.84 -14.29 33.03
CA LEU A 107 -20.09 -14.12 31.59
C LEU A 107 -18.76 -14.27 30.85
N THR A 108 -18.49 -15.49 30.40
CA THR A 108 -17.39 -15.79 29.48
C THR A 108 -17.71 -15.16 28.13
N TYR A 109 -17.31 -13.91 27.90
CA TYR A 109 -17.30 -13.33 26.56
C TYR A 109 -16.13 -13.93 25.76
N THR A 110 -16.38 -15.06 25.11
CA THR A 110 -15.61 -15.47 23.94
C THR A 110 -15.95 -14.55 22.77
N ALA A 111 -15.28 -13.40 22.70
CA ALA A 111 -15.34 -12.54 21.52
C ALA A 111 -14.66 -13.25 20.34
N SER A 112 -15.44 -13.98 19.55
CA SER A 112 -15.07 -14.49 18.24
C SER A 112 -14.94 -13.32 17.26
N SER A 113 -13.77 -12.69 17.22
CA SER A 113 -13.46 -11.55 16.34
C SER A 113 -13.28 -11.90 14.85
N ARG A 114 -14.03 -12.89 14.34
CA ARG A 114 -14.12 -13.20 12.89
C ARG A 114 -15.18 -12.37 12.14
N GLY A 115 -15.97 -11.54 12.82
CA GLY A 115 -17.26 -11.10 12.27
C GLY A 115 -17.37 -9.75 11.54
N TRP A 116 -16.43 -8.80 11.63
CA TRP A 116 -16.75 -7.41 11.19
C TRP A 116 -15.84 -6.82 10.11
N ARG A 117 -14.58 -7.27 10.00
CA ARG A 117 -13.66 -6.86 8.92
C ARG A 117 -13.79 -7.70 7.65
N ALA A 118 -14.32 -8.92 7.76
CA ALA A 118 -14.59 -9.80 6.62
C ALA A 118 -15.93 -9.40 5.97
N ALA A 119 -17.01 -9.29 6.75
CA ALA A 119 -18.36 -8.99 6.23
C ALA A 119 -18.50 -7.66 5.48
N ILE A 120 -17.80 -6.59 5.89
CA ILE A 120 -17.91 -5.26 5.25
C ILE A 120 -17.04 -5.16 3.97
N LEU A 121 -16.01 -6.00 3.85
CA LEU A 121 -15.09 -6.02 2.69
C LEU A 121 -15.43 -7.13 1.69
N GLU A 122 -16.08 -8.22 2.11
CA GLU A 122 -16.44 -9.38 1.27
C GLU A 122 -17.71 -9.19 0.44
N GLU A 123 -18.59 -8.22 0.76
CA GLU A 123 -19.83 -8.00 -0.02
C GLU A 123 -19.76 -6.82 -1.00
N CYS A 124 -18.84 -5.86 -0.83
CA CYS A 124 -18.82 -4.61 -1.60
C CYS A 124 -17.70 -4.50 -2.66
N HIS A 125 -16.65 -5.33 -2.59
CA HIS A 125 -15.43 -5.15 -3.41
C HIS A 125 -15.36 -5.99 -4.69
N ASP A 126 -16.23 -6.99 -4.83
CA ASP A 126 -16.11 -7.99 -5.91
C ASP A 126 -16.80 -7.59 -7.22
N CYS A 127 -17.48 -6.44 -7.25
CA CYS A 127 -18.25 -6.02 -8.42
C CYS A 127 -17.57 -4.99 -9.34
N ALA A 128 -16.50 -4.32 -8.90
CA ALA A 128 -15.91 -3.22 -9.70
C ALA A 128 -14.68 -3.61 -10.52
N GLY A 129 -14.06 -4.77 -10.25
CA GLY A 129 -12.89 -5.29 -10.99
C GLY A 129 -13.18 -5.85 -12.39
N LEU A 130 -14.42 -5.78 -12.86
CA LEU A 130 -14.87 -6.58 -13.98
C LEU A 130 -14.94 -5.73 -15.24
N HIS A 131 -14.24 -6.17 -16.30
CA HIS A 131 -14.51 -5.71 -17.65
C HIS A 131 -15.99 -5.96 -17.96
N LEU A 132 -16.82 -4.92 -17.80
CA LEU A 132 -18.27 -5.02 -17.92
C LEU A 132 -18.75 -5.36 -19.33
N SER A 133 -17.93 -5.18 -20.37
CA SER A 133 -18.23 -5.70 -21.71
C SER A 133 -17.96 -7.21 -21.89
N LYS A 134 -17.35 -7.87 -20.90
CA LYS A 134 -17.03 -9.31 -20.91
C LYS A 134 -17.65 -10.07 -19.74
N LEU A 135 -18.21 -9.36 -18.76
CA LEU A 135 -19.18 -9.88 -17.77
C LEU A 135 -20.51 -10.27 -18.41
N TRP A 136 -20.79 -9.76 -19.61
CA TRP A 136 -21.73 -10.42 -20.50
C TRP A 136 -21.05 -11.73 -20.86
N GLY A 137 -21.43 -12.80 -20.15
CA GLY A 137 -20.74 -14.06 -20.24
C GLY A 137 -20.40 -14.37 -21.69
N VAL A 138 -19.13 -14.66 -21.97
CA VAL A 138 -18.79 -15.35 -23.23
C VAL A 138 -19.49 -16.73 -23.26
N ALA A 139 -20.03 -17.19 -22.12
CA ALA A 139 -21.01 -18.29 -22.03
C ALA A 139 -22.45 -17.94 -22.52
N LYS A 140 -22.82 -16.66 -22.65
CA LYS A 140 -24.16 -16.21 -23.11
C LYS A 140 -24.17 -15.25 -24.29
N THR A 141 -23.02 -14.69 -24.71
CA THR A 141 -22.97 -13.95 -25.97
C THR A 141 -23.21 -14.94 -27.11
N PRO A 142 -24.31 -14.80 -27.89
CA PRO A 142 -24.62 -15.72 -28.96
C PRO A 142 -23.46 -15.85 -29.92
N ALA A 143 -23.28 -17.03 -30.52
CA ALA A 143 -22.20 -17.27 -31.49
C ALA A 143 -22.18 -16.20 -32.61
N ALA A 144 -23.35 -15.72 -33.01
CA ALA A 144 -23.52 -14.65 -34.01
C ALA A 144 -22.83 -13.34 -33.65
N TRP A 145 -22.61 -13.04 -32.37
CA TRP A 145 -22.00 -11.78 -31.90
C TRP A 145 -20.63 -11.98 -31.25
N ARG A 146 -20.07 -13.19 -31.33
CA ARG A 146 -18.74 -13.46 -30.80
C ARG A 146 -17.71 -12.57 -31.50
N GLY A 147 -16.92 -11.84 -30.73
CA GLY A 147 -15.92 -10.92 -31.24
C GLY A 147 -16.45 -9.53 -31.65
N HIS A 148 -17.77 -9.29 -31.56
CA HIS A 148 -18.32 -7.95 -31.75
C HIS A 148 -17.82 -6.99 -30.66
N CYS A 149 -17.46 -5.76 -31.05
CA CYS A 149 -16.95 -4.75 -30.14
C CYS A 149 -18.08 -3.76 -29.82
N TRP A 150 -18.71 -3.92 -28.66
CA TRP A 150 -19.87 -3.14 -28.24
C TRP A 150 -19.51 -1.66 -28.03
N THR A 151 -20.19 -0.75 -28.74
CA THR A 151 -19.90 0.70 -28.62
C THR A 151 -20.68 1.39 -27.51
N GLY A 152 -21.87 0.86 -27.16
CA GLY A 152 -22.74 1.40 -26.11
C GLY A 152 -23.34 2.78 -26.40
N ARG A 153 -23.29 3.29 -27.65
CA ARG A 153 -23.65 4.69 -27.97
C ARG A 153 -25.15 4.95 -28.16
N GLY A 154 -25.89 3.95 -28.63
CA GLY A 154 -27.28 4.12 -29.04
C GLY A 154 -28.30 4.16 -27.91
N ALA A 155 -29.56 4.24 -28.32
CA ALA A 155 -30.74 4.15 -27.49
C ALA A 155 -31.65 3.01 -27.97
N ALA A 156 -31.83 2.02 -27.10
CA ALA A 156 -32.62 0.84 -27.40
C ALA A 156 -34.12 1.18 -27.56
N GLN A 157 -34.69 0.90 -28.73
CA GLN A 157 -36.15 0.93 -28.93
C GLN A 157 -36.77 -0.34 -28.34
N GLN A 158 -37.81 -0.20 -27.49
CA GLN A 158 -38.38 -1.33 -26.76
C GLN A 158 -38.89 -2.45 -27.68
N ALA A 159 -39.57 -2.12 -28.78
CA ALA A 159 -40.05 -3.11 -29.73
C ALA A 159 -38.93 -3.95 -30.36
N VAL A 160 -37.77 -3.34 -30.62
CA VAL A 160 -36.59 -4.05 -31.14
C VAL A 160 -35.94 -4.92 -30.06
N VAL A 161 -35.91 -4.44 -28.81
CA VAL A 161 -35.45 -5.24 -27.67
C VAL A 161 -36.33 -6.48 -27.53
N ASP A 162 -37.65 -6.33 -27.56
CA ASP A 162 -38.60 -7.44 -27.40
C ASP A 162 -38.46 -8.47 -28.53
N ASP A 163 -38.29 -8.02 -29.79
CA ASP A 163 -38.00 -8.90 -30.93
C ASP A 163 -36.69 -9.67 -30.73
N VAL A 164 -35.61 -9.00 -30.32
CA VAL A 164 -34.31 -9.64 -30.10
C VAL A 164 -34.37 -10.63 -28.92
N VAL A 165 -35.06 -10.29 -27.83
CA VAL A 165 -35.30 -11.22 -26.71
C VAL A 165 -36.04 -12.46 -27.22
N ALA A 166 -37.12 -12.30 -27.99
CA ALA A 166 -37.84 -13.42 -28.57
C ALA A 166 -36.95 -14.28 -29.48
N ARG A 167 -36.07 -13.66 -30.28
CA ARG A 167 -35.11 -14.39 -31.11
C ARG A 167 -34.08 -15.17 -30.29
N LEU A 168 -33.55 -14.58 -29.23
CA LEU A 168 -32.62 -15.22 -28.30
C LEU A 168 -33.27 -16.44 -27.63
N THR A 169 -34.50 -16.29 -27.14
CA THR A 169 -35.24 -17.38 -26.48
C THR A 169 -35.64 -18.50 -27.43
N LEU A 170 -36.01 -18.17 -28.67
CA LEU A 170 -36.49 -19.14 -29.67
C LEU A 170 -35.39 -19.68 -30.60
N GLY A 171 -34.13 -19.28 -30.41
CA GLY A 171 -33.02 -19.69 -31.28
C GLY A 171 -33.15 -19.20 -32.74
N ARG A 172 -33.80 -18.06 -32.96
CA ARG A 172 -34.01 -17.49 -34.31
C ARG A 172 -32.76 -16.71 -34.78
N PRO A 173 -32.63 -16.47 -36.10
CA PRO A 173 -31.52 -15.68 -36.64
C PRO A 173 -31.38 -14.31 -35.98
N LEU A 174 -30.18 -14.03 -35.47
CA LEU A 174 -29.83 -12.76 -34.82
C LEU A 174 -29.22 -11.78 -35.84
N PRO A 175 -29.33 -10.45 -35.60
CA PRO A 175 -28.60 -9.43 -36.35
C PRO A 175 -27.11 -9.76 -36.53
N SER A 176 -26.56 -9.51 -37.72
CA SER A 176 -25.13 -9.76 -37.97
C SER A 176 -24.25 -8.69 -37.31
N PRO A 177 -22.99 -9.00 -36.93
CA PRO A 177 -22.06 -8.01 -36.38
C PRO A 177 -21.87 -6.77 -37.29
N GLY A 178 -21.89 -6.97 -38.60
CA GLY A 178 -21.79 -5.87 -39.56
C GLY A 178 -23.00 -4.92 -39.54
N LEU A 179 -24.18 -5.40 -39.15
CA LEU A 179 -25.36 -4.58 -38.95
C LEU A 179 -25.28 -3.84 -37.61
N LEU A 180 -24.86 -4.52 -36.54
CA LEU A 180 -24.63 -3.90 -35.22
C LEU A 180 -23.60 -2.76 -35.29
N ALA A 181 -22.55 -2.92 -36.10
CA ALA A 181 -21.53 -1.89 -36.29
C ALA A 181 -22.03 -0.64 -37.05
N LYS A 182 -23.11 -0.76 -37.83
CA LYS A 182 -23.70 0.32 -38.64
C LYS A 182 -24.86 1.03 -37.93
N ASP A 183 -25.57 0.33 -37.07
CA ASP A 183 -26.75 0.83 -36.36
C ASP A 183 -26.54 0.74 -34.84
N CYS A 184 -26.23 1.88 -34.23
CA CYS A 184 -25.94 1.97 -32.81
C CYS A 184 -27.18 1.77 -31.92
N ASP A 185 -28.39 2.04 -32.42
CA ASP A 185 -29.64 1.86 -31.68
C ASP A 185 -30.06 0.39 -31.69
N LEU A 186 -29.87 -0.30 -32.83
CA LEU A 186 -29.97 -1.76 -32.89
C LEU A 186 -28.93 -2.43 -32.00
N GLU A 187 -27.68 -1.97 -32.02
CA GLU A 187 -26.64 -2.45 -31.11
C GLU A 187 -27.06 -2.27 -29.64
N ALA A 188 -27.59 -1.10 -29.27
CA ALA A 188 -28.11 -0.83 -27.94
C ALA A 188 -29.31 -1.73 -27.58
N ALA A 189 -30.17 -2.06 -28.55
CA ALA A 189 -31.28 -2.98 -28.36
C ALA A 189 -30.80 -4.42 -28.13
N CYS A 190 -29.84 -4.90 -28.93
CA CYS A 190 -29.22 -6.22 -28.74
C CYS A 190 -28.49 -6.31 -27.39
N ALA A 191 -27.74 -5.27 -27.03
CA ALA A 191 -27.08 -5.11 -25.74
C ALA A 191 -28.06 -5.22 -24.56
N ARG A 192 -29.19 -4.51 -24.65
CA ARG A 192 -30.24 -4.55 -23.63
C ARG A 192 -30.99 -5.88 -23.61
N ALA A 193 -31.20 -6.52 -24.76
CA ALA A 193 -31.79 -7.85 -24.82
C ALA A 193 -30.91 -8.87 -24.09
N LEU A 194 -29.59 -8.82 -24.27
CA LEU A 194 -28.63 -9.63 -23.51
C LEU A 194 -28.75 -9.38 -22.00
N ASP A 195 -28.78 -8.11 -21.58
CA ASP A 195 -28.94 -7.72 -20.17
C ASP A 195 -30.25 -8.26 -19.57
N ILE A 196 -31.36 -8.25 -20.32
CA ILE A 196 -32.67 -8.78 -19.88
C ILE A 196 -32.68 -10.31 -19.82
N THR A 197 -32.04 -10.99 -20.77
CA THR A 197 -31.98 -12.47 -20.84
C THR A 197 -30.87 -13.08 -19.98
N SER A 198 -30.06 -12.27 -19.33
CA SER A 198 -28.99 -12.74 -18.45
C SER A 198 -29.58 -13.36 -17.18
N ASP A 199 -29.01 -14.48 -16.72
CA ASP A 199 -29.44 -15.09 -15.43
C ASP A 199 -28.97 -14.25 -14.25
N VAL A 200 -27.95 -13.42 -14.49
CA VAL A 200 -27.29 -12.59 -13.48
C VAL A 200 -27.22 -11.17 -14.02
N ARG A 201 -27.85 -10.24 -13.31
CA ARG A 201 -27.88 -8.81 -13.66
C ARG A 201 -27.45 -7.97 -12.48
N ILE A 202 -26.50 -7.07 -12.72
CA ILE A 202 -26.01 -6.11 -11.73
C ILE A 202 -26.40 -4.71 -12.20
N PRO A 203 -27.58 -4.19 -11.85
CA PRO A 203 -28.01 -2.86 -12.31
C PRO A 203 -27.38 -1.72 -11.50
N VAL A 204 -26.98 -2.02 -10.26
CA VAL A 204 -26.47 -1.02 -9.32
C VAL A 204 -25.57 -1.67 -8.27
N LEU A 205 -24.52 -0.95 -7.87
CA LEU A 205 -23.68 -1.25 -6.73
C LEU A 205 -23.87 -0.17 -5.69
N PHE A 206 -24.23 -0.55 -4.47
CA PHE A 206 -24.41 0.38 -3.36
C PHE A 206 -23.27 0.26 -2.38
N HIS A 207 -22.68 1.41 -2.04
CA HIS A 207 -21.86 1.54 -0.84
C HIS A 207 -22.19 2.88 -0.17
N ALA A 208 -22.99 2.81 0.88
CA ALA A 208 -23.54 3.99 1.55
C ALA A 208 -24.19 4.97 0.53
N TYR A 209 -23.65 6.18 0.40
CA TYR A 209 -24.16 7.24 -0.47
C TYR A 209 -23.46 7.33 -1.84
N ASP A 210 -22.55 6.40 -2.17
CA ASP A 210 -21.78 6.40 -3.42
C ASP A 210 -22.21 5.24 -4.35
N PRO A 211 -23.43 5.27 -4.93
CA PRO A 211 -23.89 4.22 -5.83
C PRO A 211 -23.18 4.28 -7.20
N VAL A 212 -22.94 3.12 -7.78
CA VAL A 212 -22.53 2.96 -9.18
C VAL A 212 -23.68 2.33 -9.95
N PHE A 213 -24.19 3.04 -10.94
CA PHE A 213 -25.24 2.53 -11.83
C PHE A 213 -24.61 1.96 -13.09
N LEU A 214 -25.04 0.76 -13.47
CA LEU A 214 -24.54 0.04 -14.63
C LEU A 214 -25.62 0.04 -15.72
N ALA A 215 -25.20 0.30 -16.97
CA ALA A 215 -26.10 0.36 -18.10
C ALA A 215 -25.43 -0.22 -19.35
N SER A 216 -26.21 -0.94 -20.16
CA SER A 216 -25.74 -1.60 -21.38
C SER A 216 -25.46 -0.63 -22.54
N SER A 217 -26.03 0.57 -22.48
CA SER A 217 -25.91 1.63 -23.49
C SER A 217 -26.19 3.01 -22.89
N ARG A 218 -25.88 4.06 -23.64
CA ARG A 218 -26.22 5.44 -23.31
C ARG A 218 -27.73 5.64 -23.11
N GLY A 219 -28.56 5.07 -23.98
CA GLY A 219 -30.02 5.16 -23.83
C GLY A 219 -30.49 4.48 -22.53
N GLU A 220 -29.93 3.32 -22.21
CA GLU A 220 -30.23 2.64 -20.95
C GLU A 220 -29.75 3.45 -19.74
N ALA A 221 -28.58 4.10 -19.84
CA ALA A 221 -28.09 4.99 -18.78
C ALA A 221 -29.06 6.16 -18.54
N ASN A 222 -29.60 6.79 -19.59
CA ASN A 222 -30.65 7.80 -19.45
C ASN A 222 -31.91 7.25 -18.80
N ARG A 223 -32.33 6.02 -19.14
CA ARG A 223 -33.47 5.34 -18.51
C ARG A 223 -33.23 5.13 -17.02
N VAL A 224 -32.05 4.65 -16.64
CA VAL A 224 -31.63 4.47 -15.24
C VAL A 224 -31.63 5.81 -14.51
N LEU A 225 -31.06 6.87 -15.09
CA LEU A 225 -31.07 8.21 -14.51
C LEU A 225 -32.50 8.75 -14.29
N SER A 226 -33.44 8.43 -15.18
CA SER A 226 -34.86 8.76 -14.98
C SER A 226 -35.46 8.01 -13.79
N ILE A 227 -35.13 6.74 -13.61
CA ILE A 227 -35.58 5.95 -12.44
C ILE A 227 -34.99 6.54 -11.15
N VAL A 228 -33.69 6.86 -11.16
CA VAL A 228 -32.99 7.48 -10.03
C VAL A 228 -33.59 8.85 -9.70
N ARG A 229 -34.00 9.63 -10.70
CA ARG A 229 -34.72 10.89 -10.50
C ARG A 229 -36.06 10.68 -9.79
N SER A 230 -36.88 9.74 -10.26
CA SER A 230 -38.17 9.43 -9.63
C SER A 230 -37.99 8.98 -8.18
N TRP A 231 -37.00 8.14 -7.93
CA TRP A 231 -36.62 7.73 -6.57
C TRP A 231 -36.17 8.93 -5.73
N ALA A 232 -35.26 9.75 -6.24
CA ALA A 232 -34.75 10.93 -5.54
C ALA A 232 -35.88 11.91 -5.18
N SER A 233 -36.85 12.11 -6.09
CA SER A 233 -38.04 12.92 -5.84
C SER A 233 -38.90 12.36 -4.72
N LYS A 234 -39.17 11.04 -4.75
CA LYS A 234 -39.99 10.37 -3.74
C LYS A 234 -39.38 10.48 -2.34
N TYR A 235 -38.07 10.36 -2.24
CA TYR A 235 -37.35 10.35 -0.95
C TYR A 235 -36.69 11.68 -0.61
N LYS A 236 -36.96 12.76 -1.36
CA LYS A 236 -36.37 14.09 -1.17
C LYS A 236 -34.83 14.06 -1.14
N ALA A 237 -34.21 13.16 -1.91
CA ALA A 237 -32.77 13.05 -2.05
C ALA A 237 -32.25 13.94 -3.19
N THR A 238 -30.99 14.37 -3.09
CA THR A 238 -30.32 15.19 -4.11
C THR A 238 -29.05 14.51 -4.59
N LEU A 239 -28.82 14.51 -5.91
CA LEU A 239 -27.57 14.00 -6.50
C LEU A 239 -26.54 15.13 -6.62
N HIS A 240 -25.30 14.83 -6.25
CA HIS A 240 -24.19 15.78 -6.36
C HIS A 240 -23.53 15.72 -7.74
N LEU A 241 -24.04 16.50 -8.69
CA LEU A 241 -23.62 16.49 -10.10
C LEU A 241 -22.25 17.14 -10.40
N ALA A 242 -21.42 17.36 -9.38
CA ALA A 242 -20.07 17.89 -9.59
C ALA A 242 -19.20 16.85 -10.32
N LYS A 243 -18.30 17.32 -11.21
CA LYS A 243 -17.41 16.48 -12.04
C LYS A 243 -16.54 15.49 -11.26
N HIS A 244 -16.37 15.67 -9.96
CA HIS A 244 -15.57 14.80 -9.09
C HIS A 244 -16.44 13.89 -8.19
N LYS A 245 -17.77 13.94 -8.35
CA LYS A 245 -18.76 13.20 -7.56
C LYS A 245 -19.61 12.29 -8.44
N THR A 246 -20.34 12.85 -9.39
CA THR A 246 -21.16 12.08 -10.33
C THR A 246 -20.61 12.24 -11.73
N THR A 247 -20.09 11.13 -12.27
CA THR A 247 -19.52 11.09 -13.62
C THR A 247 -20.02 9.85 -14.36
N ALA A 248 -20.05 9.94 -15.68
CA ALA A 248 -20.26 8.81 -16.54
C ALA A 248 -18.91 8.27 -17.05
N MET A 249 -18.78 6.95 -17.09
CA MET A 249 -17.59 6.26 -17.60
C MET A 249 -18.05 5.11 -18.49
N VAL A 250 -17.34 4.87 -19.59
CA VAL A 250 -17.60 3.74 -20.51
C VAL A 250 -16.56 2.66 -20.22
N LEU A 251 -16.97 1.41 -20.07
CA LEU A 251 -16.07 0.28 -19.77
C LEU A 251 -16.30 -0.88 -20.75
N PRO A 252 -15.28 -1.32 -21.51
CA PRO A 252 -13.98 -0.70 -21.77
C PRO A 252 -14.09 0.38 -22.86
N ALA A 253 -13.27 1.42 -22.77
CA ALA A 253 -13.02 2.29 -23.91
C ALA A 253 -12.21 1.51 -24.95
N SER A 254 -12.82 1.04 -26.05
CA SER A 254 -12.01 0.46 -27.13
C SER A 254 -11.06 1.55 -27.67
N ALA A 255 -9.84 1.19 -28.09
CA ALA A 255 -8.91 2.12 -28.75
C ALA A 255 -9.53 2.81 -29.99
N HIS A 256 -10.62 2.23 -30.53
CA HIS A 256 -11.40 2.73 -31.67
C HIS A 256 -12.58 3.62 -31.25
N SER A 257 -12.82 3.83 -29.96
CA SER A 257 -13.75 4.83 -29.46
C SER A 257 -13.15 6.23 -29.56
N ALA A 258 -12.90 6.66 -30.81
CA ALA A 258 -12.58 8.04 -31.12
C ALA A 258 -13.59 8.94 -30.40
N ARG A 259 -13.04 9.79 -29.52
CA ARG A 259 -13.64 10.69 -28.52
C ARG A 259 -14.72 11.66 -29.01
N ALA A 260 -15.20 11.55 -30.25
CA ALA A 260 -15.82 12.67 -30.94
C ALA A 260 -17.34 12.82 -30.79
N GLN A 261 -18.12 11.82 -30.35
CA GLN A 261 -19.59 11.89 -30.49
C GLN A 261 -20.42 11.16 -29.42
N VAL A 262 -19.95 11.00 -28.18
CA VAL A 262 -20.86 10.50 -27.13
C VAL A 262 -21.75 11.66 -26.66
N LEU A 263 -22.99 11.69 -27.15
CA LEU A 263 -24.01 12.65 -26.72
C LEU A 263 -24.05 12.72 -25.18
N PRO A 264 -24.17 13.93 -24.59
CA PRO A 264 -24.13 14.09 -23.15
C PRO A 264 -25.28 13.34 -22.48
N LEU A 265 -24.98 12.63 -21.39
CA LEU A 265 -26.01 12.16 -20.46
C LEU A 265 -26.59 13.37 -19.74
N ARG A 266 -27.92 13.41 -19.63
CA ARG A 266 -28.65 14.54 -19.07
C ARG A 266 -29.45 14.06 -17.88
N TYR A 267 -29.17 14.62 -16.72
CA TYR A 267 -29.97 14.40 -15.51
C TYR A 267 -30.80 15.65 -15.25
N LEU A 268 -32.11 15.49 -15.05
CA LEU A 268 -32.99 16.59 -14.71
C LEU A 268 -33.28 16.55 -13.20
N PRO A 269 -32.73 17.46 -12.38
CA PRO A 269 -32.98 17.44 -10.95
C PRO A 269 -34.46 17.65 -10.61
N VAL A 270 -34.85 17.23 -9.41
CA VAL A 270 -36.20 17.47 -8.88
C VAL A 270 -36.39 18.98 -8.70
N GLY A 271 -37.47 19.53 -9.25
CA GLY A 271 -37.78 20.97 -9.16
C GLY A 271 -37.00 21.88 -10.11
N GLN A 272 -36.21 21.35 -11.05
CA GLN A 272 -35.51 22.16 -12.07
C GLN A 272 -36.11 21.95 -13.46
N TYR A 273 -36.14 23.03 -14.25
CA TYR A 273 -36.62 23.01 -15.64
C TYR A 273 -35.54 22.65 -16.66
N MET A 274 -34.26 22.81 -16.32
CA MET A 274 -33.14 22.56 -17.23
C MET A 274 -32.31 21.35 -16.81
N PRO A 275 -32.06 20.39 -17.71
CA PRO A 275 -31.23 19.24 -17.41
C PRO A 275 -29.77 19.64 -17.23
N SER A 276 -29.15 19.14 -16.17
CA SER A 276 -27.72 19.26 -15.92
C SER A 276 -26.96 18.15 -16.65
N PRO A 277 -25.94 18.48 -17.46
CA PRO A 277 -25.13 17.47 -18.12
C PRO A 277 -24.27 16.71 -17.10
N ILE A 278 -24.23 15.39 -17.22
CA ILE A 278 -23.26 14.57 -16.48
C ILE A 278 -21.95 14.58 -17.26
N SER A 279 -20.85 14.88 -16.57
CA SER A 279 -19.53 14.85 -17.18
C SER A 279 -19.05 13.43 -17.43
N TRP A 280 -18.47 13.20 -18.61
CA TRP A 280 -17.71 12.00 -18.91
C TRP A 280 -16.32 12.05 -18.27
N ALA A 281 -15.88 10.93 -17.70
CA ALA A 281 -14.57 10.78 -17.09
C ALA A 281 -13.85 9.53 -17.64
N HIS A 282 -12.54 9.66 -17.86
CA HIS A 282 -11.66 8.54 -18.21
C HIS A 282 -11.24 7.73 -16.99
N SER A 283 -11.23 8.37 -15.83
CA SER A 283 -10.97 7.69 -14.58
C SER A 283 -11.84 8.29 -13.48
N HIS A 284 -12.35 7.44 -12.60
CA HIS A 284 -13.12 7.87 -11.44
C HIS A 284 -12.67 7.12 -10.20
N LYS A 285 -12.61 7.82 -9.06
CA LYS A 285 -12.24 7.22 -7.79
C LYS A 285 -13.50 6.71 -7.09
N TRP A 286 -13.63 5.39 -6.95
CA TRP A 286 -14.72 4.76 -6.19
C TRP A 286 -14.15 3.80 -5.17
N LEU A 287 -14.65 3.89 -3.93
CA LEU A 287 -14.13 3.17 -2.77
C LEU A 287 -12.61 3.27 -2.64
N GLY A 288 -12.02 4.44 -2.82
CA GLY A 288 -10.56 4.59 -2.68
C GLY A 288 -9.72 4.13 -3.89
N ILE A 289 -10.28 3.32 -4.79
CA ILE A 289 -9.61 2.82 -6.00
C ILE A 289 -9.88 3.78 -7.16
N SER A 290 -8.84 4.11 -7.93
CA SER A 290 -9.03 4.82 -9.21
C SER A 290 -9.32 3.80 -10.29
N TRP A 291 -10.57 3.79 -10.76
CA TRP A 291 -11.03 2.99 -11.89
C TRP A 291 -10.77 3.78 -13.16
N ASP A 292 -10.07 3.18 -14.10
CA ASP A 292 -9.82 3.74 -15.44
C ASP A 292 -10.75 3.06 -16.45
N ASP A 293 -11.12 3.77 -17.51
CA ASP A 293 -11.99 3.26 -18.58
C ASP A 293 -11.38 2.08 -19.36
N ASN A 294 -10.07 1.84 -19.23
CA ASN A 294 -9.38 0.65 -19.75
C ASN A 294 -9.11 -0.41 -18.69
N ALA A 295 -9.59 -0.21 -17.46
CA ALA A 295 -9.17 -0.96 -16.28
C ALA A 295 -7.63 -0.96 -16.09
N ASP A 296 -6.95 0.10 -16.52
CA ASP A 296 -5.52 0.28 -16.26
C ASP A 296 -5.28 0.79 -14.83
N PHE A 297 -4.76 -0.10 -13.98
CA PHE A 297 -4.48 0.21 -12.58
C PHE A 297 -3.08 0.82 -12.36
N ALA A 298 -2.28 1.07 -13.40
CA ALA A 298 -0.98 1.74 -13.27
C ALA A 298 -1.13 3.17 -12.74
N VAL A 299 -2.17 3.89 -13.18
CA VAL A 299 -2.49 5.24 -12.65
C VAL A 299 -2.83 5.17 -11.17
N HIS A 300 -3.63 4.19 -10.76
CA HIS A 300 -3.94 3.97 -9.34
C HIS A 300 -2.68 3.65 -8.54
N ALA A 301 -1.86 2.71 -9.02
CA ALA A 301 -0.60 2.32 -8.37
C ALA A 301 0.35 3.52 -8.20
N ARG A 302 0.53 4.36 -9.24
CA ARG A 302 1.33 5.59 -9.16
C ARG A 302 0.83 6.55 -8.09
N ARG A 303 -0.48 6.83 -8.07
CA ARG A 303 -1.07 7.74 -7.07
C ARG A 303 -0.89 7.19 -5.66
N THR A 304 -1.18 5.91 -5.43
CA THR A 304 -1.04 5.28 -4.12
C THR A 304 0.43 5.24 -3.67
N CYS A 305 1.36 4.85 -4.54
CA CYS A 305 2.79 4.87 -4.24
C CYS A 305 3.31 6.30 -4.00
N GLY A 306 2.79 7.30 -4.71
CA GLY A 306 3.11 8.71 -4.50
C GLY A 306 2.70 9.19 -3.10
N MET A 307 1.46 8.91 -2.69
CA MET A 307 1.00 9.21 -1.32
C MET A 307 1.84 8.50 -0.26
N CYS A 308 2.09 7.20 -0.44
CA CYS A 308 2.92 6.41 0.47
C CYS A 308 4.36 6.94 0.56
N SER A 309 4.91 7.43 -0.55
CA SER A 309 6.24 8.04 -0.57
C SER A 309 6.34 9.28 0.31
N GLY A 310 5.28 10.10 0.39
CA GLY A 310 5.22 11.23 1.32
C GLY A 310 5.33 10.78 2.78
N THR A 311 4.58 9.72 3.16
CA THR A 311 4.66 9.12 4.49
C THR A 311 6.05 8.56 4.79
N VAL A 312 6.66 7.84 3.84
CA VAL A 312 8.02 7.31 4.01
C VAL A 312 9.05 8.44 4.17
N GLN A 313 8.95 9.52 3.41
CA GLN A 313 9.87 10.67 3.54
C GLN A 313 9.80 11.32 4.93
N ALA A 314 8.60 11.43 5.50
CA ALA A 314 8.45 11.93 6.87
C ALA A 314 9.06 10.97 7.89
N LEU A 315 8.83 9.65 7.76
CA LEU A 315 9.48 8.64 8.60
C LEU A 315 11.01 8.72 8.51
N CYS A 316 11.54 8.88 7.30
CA CYS A 316 12.97 9.03 7.08
C CYS A 316 13.54 10.30 7.73
N SER A 317 12.75 11.36 7.85
CA SER A 317 13.17 12.59 8.52
C SER A 317 13.24 12.42 10.04
N LEU A 318 12.28 11.69 10.63
CA LEU A 318 12.34 11.29 12.05
C LEU A 318 13.51 10.33 12.33
N LEU A 319 13.77 9.38 11.44
CA LEU A 319 14.91 8.46 11.53
C LEU A 319 16.25 9.20 11.45
N ARG A 320 16.42 10.10 10.48
CA ARG A 320 17.68 10.86 10.28
C ARG A 320 18.00 11.77 11.46
N SER A 321 16.98 12.32 12.09
CA SER A 321 17.11 13.17 13.28
C SER A 321 17.24 12.36 14.58
N GLY A 322 17.17 11.02 14.53
CA GLY A 322 17.32 10.14 15.69
C GLY A 322 16.12 10.16 16.65
N HIS A 323 14.99 10.75 16.24
CA HIS A 323 13.76 10.81 17.04
C HIS A 323 13.04 9.48 17.13
N ILE A 324 13.26 8.57 16.17
CA ILE A 324 12.76 7.20 16.21
C ILE A 324 13.85 6.23 15.74
N PRO A 325 13.91 5.01 16.28
CA PRO A 325 14.78 3.96 15.77
C PRO A 325 14.20 3.29 14.52
N LEU A 326 15.07 2.61 13.77
CA LEU A 326 14.68 1.91 12.53
C LEU A 326 13.58 0.87 12.75
N ALA A 327 13.64 0.13 13.86
CA ALA A 327 12.63 -0.88 14.19
C ALA A 327 11.22 -0.28 14.32
N VAL A 328 11.09 0.88 14.99
CA VAL A 328 9.81 1.59 15.11
C VAL A 328 9.35 2.11 13.76
N ALA A 329 10.25 2.65 12.94
CA ALA A 329 9.90 3.08 11.59
C ALA A 329 9.41 1.93 10.70
N CYS A 330 10.01 0.73 10.81
CA CYS A 330 9.52 -0.46 10.10
C CYS A 330 8.11 -0.87 10.55
N ILE A 331 7.81 -0.80 11.85
CA ILE A 331 6.44 -1.05 12.35
C ILE A 331 5.45 -0.03 11.79
N ILE A 332 5.82 1.25 11.76
CA ILE A 332 4.94 2.29 11.18
C ILE A 332 4.80 2.09 9.67
N PHE A 333 5.88 1.72 8.97
CA PHE A 333 5.82 1.36 7.56
C PHE A 333 4.82 0.22 7.32
N ASP A 334 4.90 -0.87 8.09
CA ASP A 334 4.00 -2.02 7.92
C ASP A 334 2.54 -1.69 8.28
N THR A 335 2.31 -0.83 9.27
CA THR A 335 0.95 -0.48 9.73
C THR A 335 0.28 0.63 8.92
N LYS A 336 1.05 1.50 8.26
CA LYS A 336 0.51 2.65 7.51
C LYS A 336 0.77 2.56 6.01
N VAL A 337 2.03 2.31 5.62
CA VAL A 337 2.43 2.28 4.21
C VAL A 337 1.98 0.98 3.57
N GLU A 338 2.38 -0.17 4.14
CA GLU A 338 1.99 -1.49 3.63
C GLU A 338 0.48 -1.69 3.68
N ALA A 339 -0.18 -1.26 4.75
CA ALA A 339 -1.64 -1.34 4.87
C ALA A 339 -2.38 -0.51 3.80
N ALA A 340 -1.88 0.69 3.48
CA ALA A 340 -2.44 1.49 2.39
C ALA A 340 -2.20 0.85 1.02
N LEU A 341 -1.04 0.22 0.81
CA LEU A 341 -0.73 -0.48 -0.45
C LEU A 341 -1.55 -1.74 -0.62
N ARG A 342 -1.88 -2.48 0.45
CA ARG A 342 -2.76 -3.67 0.38
C ARG A 342 -4.08 -3.35 -0.29
N PHE A 343 -4.58 -2.14 -0.09
CA PHE A 343 -5.81 -1.68 -0.70
C PHE A 343 -5.67 -1.54 -2.22
N GLY A 344 -6.27 -2.48 -2.96
CA GLY A 344 -6.26 -2.51 -4.43
C GLY A 344 -5.03 -3.17 -5.06
N ARG A 345 -4.03 -3.62 -4.29
CA ARG A 345 -2.81 -4.22 -4.85
C ARG A 345 -3.02 -5.50 -5.64
N TRP A 346 -4.07 -6.26 -5.33
CA TRP A 346 -4.48 -7.44 -6.11
C TRP A 346 -4.87 -7.11 -7.56
N LEU A 347 -5.24 -5.86 -7.85
CA LEU A 347 -5.51 -5.37 -9.21
C LEU A 347 -4.23 -5.03 -9.98
N TRP A 348 -3.12 -4.75 -9.29
CA TRP A 348 -1.88 -4.31 -9.93
C TRP A 348 -1.13 -5.46 -10.59
N GLY A 349 -1.35 -6.70 -10.14
CA GLY A 349 -0.64 -7.87 -10.65
C GLY A 349 -0.93 -8.19 -12.11
N THR A 350 -2.05 -7.72 -12.63
CA THR A 350 -2.45 -7.93 -14.02
C THR A 350 -1.86 -6.88 -14.98
N HIS A 351 -1.10 -5.90 -14.46
CA HIS A 351 -0.47 -4.83 -15.25
C HIS A 351 1.02 -4.71 -14.92
N SER A 352 1.88 -5.03 -15.89
CA SER A 352 3.34 -4.98 -15.73
C SER A 352 3.86 -3.60 -15.29
N GLU A 353 3.26 -2.52 -15.83
CA GLU A 353 3.62 -1.15 -15.45
C GLU A 353 3.29 -0.84 -13.98
N ALA A 354 2.13 -1.29 -13.47
CA ALA A 354 1.75 -1.11 -12.07
C ALA A 354 2.72 -1.86 -11.13
N VAL A 355 3.14 -3.07 -11.51
CA VAL A 355 4.16 -3.85 -10.77
C VAL A 355 5.53 -3.18 -10.82
N SER A 356 5.91 -2.55 -11.94
CA SER A 356 7.16 -1.80 -12.07
C SER A 356 7.16 -0.59 -11.13
N VAL A 357 6.10 0.21 -11.14
CA VAL A 357 5.92 1.37 -10.26
C VAL A 357 6.06 0.96 -8.79
N LEU A 358 5.43 -0.15 -8.40
CA LEU A 358 5.53 -0.67 -7.04
C LEU A 358 6.97 -1.09 -6.71
N SER A 359 7.65 -1.79 -7.63
CA SER A 359 9.03 -2.26 -7.45
C SER A 359 10.00 -1.09 -7.25
N ASP A 360 9.88 -0.04 -8.06
CA ASP A 360 10.68 1.17 -7.95
C ASP A 360 10.43 1.89 -6.63
N ALA A 361 9.17 1.96 -6.19
CA ALA A 361 8.79 2.55 -4.91
C ALA A 361 9.44 1.80 -3.73
N TYR A 362 9.29 0.47 -3.63
CA TYR A 362 9.93 -0.31 -2.56
C TYR A 362 11.45 -0.22 -2.61
N ALA A 363 12.05 -0.24 -3.81
CA ALA A 363 13.49 -0.10 -3.95
C ALA A 363 13.98 1.27 -3.46
N SER A 364 13.24 2.34 -3.73
CA SER A 364 13.50 3.69 -3.23
C SER A 364 13.35 3.74 -1.71
N TRP A 365 12.23 3.25 -1.17
CA TRP A 365 11.94 3.29 0.26
C TRP A 365 12.93 2.47 1.09
N ALA A 366 13.35 1.29 0.62
CA ALA A 366 14.34 0.48 1.31
C ALA A 366 15.66 1.24 1.51
N ARG A 367 16.13 1.93 0.46
CA ARG A 367 17.33 2.77 0.53
C ARG A 367 17.12 3.95 1.47
N LEU A 368 15.99 4.65 1.36
CA LEU A 368 15.69 5.82 2.19
C LEU A 368 15.61 5.48 3.69
N LEU A 369 14.93 4.40 4.05
CA LEU A 369 14.79 3.94 5.44
C LEU A 369 16.15 3.60 6.04
N LEU A 370 17.01 2.90 5.30
CA LEU A 370 18.38 2.63 5.75
C LEU A 370 19.28 3.86 5.72
N GLY A 371 18.99 4.87 4.90
CA GLY A 371 19.87 6.03 4.70
C GLY A 371 20.99 5.75 3.71
N SER A 372 20.72 4.88 2.76
CA SER A 372 21.65 4.45 1.72
C SER A 372 21.50 5.31 0.46
N SER A 373 22.59 5.53 -0.27
CA SER A 373 22.58 6.28 -1.52
C SER A 373 21.81 5.55 -2.63
N ARG A 374 21.27 6.30 -3.61
CA ARG A 374 20.38 5.76 -4.66
C ARG A 374 21.00 4.64 -5.52
N TRP A 375 22.32 4.66 -5.72
CA TRP A 375 23.05 3.65 -6.50
C TRP A 375 23.35 2.36 -5.73
N ARG A 376 23.04 2.28 -4.43
CA ARG A 376 23.25 1.06 -3.64
C ARG A 376 22.17 0.02 -3.95
N SER A 377 22.49 -1.24 -3.68
CA SER A 377 21.58 -2.36 -3.95
C SER A 377 20.33 -2.26 -3.09
N ALA A 378 19.17 -2.09 -3.74
CA ALA A 378 17.88 -2.14 -3.06
C ALA A 378 17.61 -3.51 -2.43
N GLU A 379 18.09 -4.59 -3.04
CA GLU A 379 17.90 -5.96 -2.54
C GLU A 379 18.65 -6.22 -1.23
N VAL A 380 19.85 -5.64 -1.09
CA VAL A 380 20.59 -5.65 0.18
C VAL A 380 19.83 -4.82 1.21
N CYS A 381 19.38 -3.61 0.83
CA CYS A 381 18.61 -2.76 1.75
C CYS A 381 17.34 -3.46 2.25
N ARG A 382 16.61 -4.10 1.34
CA ARG A 382 15.40 -4.86 1.62
C ARG A 382 15.68 -6.02 2.58
N ALA A 383 16.78 -6.75 2.37
CA ALA A 383 17.19 -7.85 3.24
C ALA A 383 17.47 -7.39 4.66
N GLU A 384 18.20 -6.28 4.82
CA GLU A 384 18.52 -5.68 6.12
C GLU A 384 17.28 -5.19 6.87
N LEU A 385 16.27 -4.71 6.14
CA LEU A 385 14.97 -4.32 6.71
C LEU A 385 14.10 -5.53 7.08
N GLY A 386 14.53 -6.75 6.79
CA GLY A 386 13.77 -7.99 7.01
C GLY A 386 12.59 -8.17 6.07
N TRP A 387 12.57 -7.44 4.95
CA TRP A 387 11.52 -7.56 3.96
C TRP A 387 11.77 -8.82 3.13
N LYS A 388 11.14 -9.93 3.51
CA LYS A 388 11.31 -11.23 2.85
C LYS A 388 10.78 -11.27 1.41
N LEU A 389 9.70 -10.56 1.14
CA LEU A 389 9.05 -10.53 -0.17
C LEU A 389 9.41 -9.27 -0.96
N CYS A 390 9.73 -9.43 -2.24
CA CYS A 390 9.83 -8.32 -3.18
C CYS A 390 8.44 -7.77 -3.55
N ALA A 391 8.38 -6.63 -4.24
CA ALA A 391 7.12 -6.01 -4.61
C ALA A 391 6.21 -6.92 -5.45
N PRO A 392 6.68 -7.58 -6.54
CA PRO A 392 5.88 -8.54 -7.29
C PRO A 392 5.35 -9.69 -6.43
N ALA A 393 6.19 -10.23 -5.55
CA ALA A 393 5.81 -11.32 -4.66
C ALA A 393 4.65 -10.93 -3.71
N ARG A 394 4.67 -9.71 -3.19
CA ARG A 394 3.57 -9.18 -2.36
C ARG A 394 2.26 -9.12 -3.15
N VAL A 395 2.33 -8.73 -4.42
CA VAL A 395 1.16 -8.69 -5.31
C VAL A 395 0.59 -10.10 -5.51
N VAL A 396 1.43 -11.10 -5.77
CA VAL A 396 0.99 -12.50 -5.94
C VAL A 396 0.29 -13.04 -4.69
N VAL A 397 0.80 -12.73 -3.50
CA VAL A 397 0.14 -13.13 -2.24
C VAL A 397 -1.26 -12.53 -2.12
N GLU A 398 -1.44 -11.24 -2.46
CA GLU A 398 -2.77 -10.62 -2.44
C GLU A 398 -3.69 -11.20 -3.51
N VAL A 399 -3.19 -11.43 -4.73
CA VAL A 399 -3.96 -12.04 -5.82
C VAL A 399 -4.45 -13.43 -5.43
N ALA A 400 -3.56 -14.29 -4.93
CA ALA A 400 -3.94 -15.62 -4.47
C ALA A 400 -4.96 -15.56 -3.32
N SER A 401 -4.82 -14.60 -2.40
CA SER A 401 -5.77 -14.41 -1.31
C SER A 401 -7.16 -14.02 -1.81
N VAL A 402 -7.25 -13.08 -2.76
CA VAL A 402 -8.54 -12.64 -3.33
C VAL A 402 -9.18 -13.75 -4.15
N ARG A 403 -8.42 -14.45 -5.00
CA ARG A 403 -8.92 -15.61 -5.76
C ARG A 403 -9.45 -16.70 -4.83
N HIS A 404 -8.71 -17.00 -3.77
CA HIS A 404 -9.15 -17.94 -2.75
C HIS A 404 -10.46 -17.52 -2.10
N SER A 405 -10.58 -16.26 -1.69
CA SER A 405 -11.83 -15.72 -1.17
C SER A 405 -12.98 -15.87 -2.17
N LEU A 406 -12.78 -15.52 -3.44
CA LEU A 406 -13.81 -15.63 -4.48
C LEU A 406 -14.22 -17.07 -4.79
N TRP A 407 -13.29 -18.02 -4.66
CA TRP A 407 -13.59 -19.45 -4.83
C TRP A 407 -14.30 -20.07 -3.62
N VAL A 408 -14.01 -19.57 -2.41
CA VAL A 408 -14.57 -20.09 -1.15
C VAL A 408 -15.88 -19.41 -0.80
N GLN A 409 -16.05 -18.15 -1.17
CA GLN A 409 -17.35 -17.50 -1.19
C GLN A 409 -18.29 -18.41 -1.97
N ASN A 410 -19.45 -18.69 -1.36
CA ASN A 410 -20.43 -19.61 -1.92
C ASN A 410 -20.74 -19.23 -3.37
N GLN A 411 -20.89 -20.22 -4.26
CA GLN A 411 -21.38 -20.00 -5.63
C GLN A 411 -22.73 -19.27 -5.62
N ASP A 412 -23.45 -19.30 -4.50
CA ASP A 412 -24.68 -18.53 -4.27
C ASP A 412 -24.44 -17.01 -4.15
N THR A 413 -23.20 -16.56 -3.95
CA THR A 413 -22.87 -15.13 -4.01
C THR A 413 -22.69 -14.69 -5.46
N LEU A 414 -23.21 -13.51 -5.77
CA LEU A 414 -23.06 -12.87 -7.07
C LEU A 414 -21.57 -12.76 -7.49
N ALA A 415 -20.71 -12.41 -6.54
CA ALA A 415 -19.26 -12.33 -6.72
C ALA A 415 -18.63 -13.66 -7.15
N GLY A 416 -18.85 -14.72 -6.36
CA GLY A 416 -18.33 -16.06 -6.64
C GLY A 416 -18.87 -16.63 -7.96
N ALA A 417 -20.16 -16.42 -8.25
CA ALA A 417 -20.78 -16.82 -9.52
C ALA A 417 -20.14 -16.09 -10.72
N CYS A 418 -20.01 -14.76 -10.64
CA CYS A 418 -19.39 -13.95 -11.69
C CYS A 418 -17.92 -14.32 -11.90
N PHE A 419 -17.16 -14.55 -10.83
CA PHE A 419 -15.77 -14.96 -10.91
C PHE A 419 -15.63 -16.36 -11.54
N SER A 420 -16.45 -17.32 -11.12
CA SER A 420 -16.48 -18.68 -11.69
C SER A 420 -16.80 -18.66 -13.19
N ALA A 421 -17.81 -17.87 -13.58
CA ALA A 421 -18.16 -17.68 -14.99
C ALA A 421 -17.00 -17.02 -15.76
N ALA A 422 -16.37 -15.98 -15.22
CA ALA A 422 -15.24 -15.29 -15.83
C ALA A 422 -14.01 -16.20 -16.01
N HIS A 423 -13.80 -17.15 -15.08
CA HIS A 423 -12.69 -18.11 -15.12
C HIS A 423 -12.80 -19.07 -16.33
N LEU A 424 -14.02 -19.39 -16.76
CA LEU A 424 -14.29 -20.26 -17.91
C LEU A 424 -14.16 -19.54 -19.27
N LEU A 425 -13.98 -18.22 -19.28
CA LEU A 425 -13.85 -17.46 -20.52
C LEU A 425 -12.40 -17.47 -21.01
N ASP A 426 -12.20 -17.70 -22.31
CA ASP A 426 -10.88 -17.62 -22.95
C ASP A 426 -10.38 -16.19 -23.19
N SER A 427 -11.19 -15.20 -22.82
CA SER A 427 -10.85 -13.79 -23.01
C SER A 427 -9.91 -13.27 -21.91
N ALA A 428 -9.00 -12.35 -22.27
CA ALA A 428 -8.24 -11.59 -21.28
C ALA A 428 -9.20 -10.82 -20.35
N ASN A 429 -9.30 -11.29 -19.10
CA ASN A 429 -10.05 -10.72 -17.99
C ASN A 429 -9.23 -10.91 -16.69
N TRP A 430 -9.67 -10.33 -15.57
CA TRP A 430 -8.92 -10.45 -14.31
C TRP A 430 -8.76 -11.91 -13.86
N ALA A 431 -9.81 -12.75 -13.96
CA ALA A 431 -9.74 -14.16 -13.55
C ALA A 431 -8.68 -14.96 -14.35
N LYS A 432 -8.53 -14.71 -15.65
CA LYS A 432 -7.53 -15.37 -16.49
C LYS A 432 -6.12 -14.80 -16.30
N THR A 433 -5.99 -13.48 -16.30
CA THR A 433 -4.70 -12.81 -16.12
C THR A 433 -4.11 -13.05 -14.74
N SER A 434 -4.93 -13.07 -13.70
CA SER A 434 -4.48 -13.40 -12.34
C SER A 434 -4.13 -14.88 -12.17
N LEU A 435 -4.78 -15.80 -12.91
CA LEU A 435 -4.37 -17.21 -12.96
C LEU A 435 -2.98 -17.36 -13.58
N ASN A 436 -2.76 -16.77 -14.76
CA ASN A 436 -1.46 -16.78 -15.42
C ASN A 436 -0.35 -16.23 -14.50
N LEU A 437 -0.66 -15.17 -13.73
CA LEU A 437 0.28 -14.64 -12.74
C LEU A 437 0.60 -15.64 -11.62
N LEU A 438 -0.37 -16.44 -11.16
CA LEU A 438 -0.10 -17.50 -10.18
C LEU A 438 0.79 -18.60 -10.80
N ASP A 439 0.51 -18.99 -12.04
CA ASP A 439 1.28 -19.99 -12.79
C ASP A 439 2.75 -19.54 -12.98
N ASP A 440 2.97 -18.28 -13.35
CA ASP A 440 4.31 -17.67 -13.48
C ASP A 440 5.13 -17.71 -12.18
N TRP A 441 4.44 -17.84 -11.03
CA TRP A 441 5.02 -17.94 -9.70
C TRP A 441 4.93 -19.34 -9.10
N THR A 442 4.52 -20.34 -9.90
CA THR A 442 4.35 -21.74 -9.48
C THR A 442 3.39 -21.91 -8.30
N VAL A 443 2.45 -20.98 -8.14
CA VAL A 443 1.42 -21.02 -7.09
C VAL A 443 0.21 -21.74 -7.66
N LEU A 444 -0.20 -22.84 -7.05
CA LEU A 444 -1.44 -23.52 -7.41
C LEU A 444 -2.63 -22.63 -7.06
N ASP A 445 -3.56 -22.48 -7.99
CA ASP A 445 -4.86 -21.86 -7.71
C ASP A 445 -5.66 -22.73 -6.73
N TRP A 446 -6.61 -22.11 -6.03
CA TRP A 446 -7.35 -22.77 -4.96
C TRP A 446 -8.06 -24.08 -5.37
N PRO A 447 -8.79 -24.17 -6.51
CA PRO A 447 -9.49 -25.40 -6.88
C PRO A 447 -8.53 -26.58 -6.99
N VAL A 448 -7.40 -26.40 -7.68
CA VAL A 448 -6.37 -27.43 -7.83
C VAL A 448 -5.78 -27.78 -6.47
N TRP A 449 -5.41 -26.78 -5.67
CA TRP A 449 -4.85 -27.01 -4.33
C TRP A 449 -5.81 -27.80 -3.42
N SER A 450 -7.11 -27.48 -3.47
CA SER A 450 -8.13 -28.09 -2.60
C SER A 450 -8.33 -29.58 -2.86
N THR A 451 -8.13 -30.02 -4.11
CA THR A 451 -8.19 -31.45 -4.48
C THR A 451 -7.00 -32.26 -3.96
N CYS A 452 -5.84 -31.63 -3.71
CA CYS A 452 -4.58 -32.30 -3.39
C CYS A 452 -4.31 -32.52 -1.88
N ARG A 453 -5.33 -32.39 -1.02
CA ARG A 453 -5.29 -32.37 0.46
C ARG A 453 -4.86 -31.02 1.05
N ARG A 454 -5.80 -30.30 1.70
CA ARG A 454 -5.66 -29.53 2.99
C ARG A 454 -6.83 -28.56 3.23
N SER A 455 -6.97 -28.09 4.48
CA SER A 455 -7.99 -27.14 4.95
C SER A 455 -7.66 -25.67 4.63
N HIS A 456 -8.67 -24.82 4.41
CA HIS A 456 -8.58 -23.36 4.14
C HIS A 456 -7.41 -22.62 4.82
N GLY A 457 -7.18 -22.85 6.11
CA GLY A 457 -6.09 -22.21 6.86
C GLY A 457 -4.67 -22.51 6.35
N LYS A 458 -4.48 -23.58 5.58
CA LYS A 458 -3.16 -24.01 5.06
C LYS A 458 -2.83 -23.43 3.69
N TYR A 459 -3.80 -22.87 2.94
CA TYR A 459 -3.52 -22.29 1.62
C TYR A 459 -2.71 -21.01 1.71
N SER A 460 -3.07 -20.10 2.63
CA SER A 460 -2.30 -18.85 2.83
C SER A 460 -0.85 -19.12 3.23
N ALA A 461 -0.60 -20.14 4.07
CA ALA A 461 0.75 -20.56 4.42
C ALA A 461 1.50 -21.11 3.21
N TYR A 462 0.87 -22.02 2.45
CA TYR A 462 1.41 -22.56 1.20
C TYR A 462 1.81 -21.46 0.20
N VAL A 463 0.91 -20.52 -0.10
CA VAL A 463 1.17 -19.41 -1.03
C VAL A 463 2.37 -18.60 -0.56
N ARG A 464 2.41 -18.23 0.72
CA ARG A 464 3.52 -17.45 1.28
C ARG A 464 4.85 -18.21 1.19
N ASP A 465 4.85 -19.52 1.44
CA ASP A 465 6.05 -20.35 1.37
C ASP A 465 6.58 -20.44 -0.06
N VAL A 466 5.73 -20.77 -1.04
CA VAL A 466 6.12 -20.84 -2.47
C VAL A 466 6.65 -19.50 -2.96
N VAL A 467 5.90 -18.43 -2.72
CA VAL A 467 6.27 -17.07 -3.14
C VAL A 467 7.55 -16.60 -2.43
N TYR A 468 7.76 -16.99 -1.16
CA TYR A 468 9.00 -16.72 -0.44
C TYR A 468 10.20 -17.44 -1.08
N GLN A 469 10.08 -18.73 -1.41
CA GLN A 469 11.18 -19.48 -2.03
C GLN A 469 11.59 -18.87 -3.39
N VAL A 470 10.62 -18.50 -4.23
CA VAL A 470 10.88 -17.82 -5.51
C VAL A 470 11.55 -16.46 -5.27
N SER A 471 11.06 -15.69 -4.29
CA SER A 471 11.65 -14.39 -3.90
C SER A 471 13.08 -14.54 -3.38
N LEU A 472 13.35 -15.58 -2.60
CA LEU A 472 14.64 -15.88 -2.01
C LEU A 472 15.66 -16.26 -3.09
N ALA A 473 15.27 -17.10 -4.05
CA ALA A 473 16.13 -17.48 -5.18
C ALA A 473 16.52 -16.26 -6.04
N ARG A 474 15.54 -15.39 -6.36
CA ARG A 474 15.79 -14.12 -7.06
C ARG A 474 16.71 -13.20 -6.27
N TRP A 475 16.46 -13.07 -4.97
CA TRP A 475 17.28 -12.27 -4.07
C TRP A 475 18.73 -12.76 -4.00
N LYS A 476 18.98 -14.06 -3.81
CA LYS A 476 20.33 -14.65 -3.79
C LYS A 476 21.09 -14.31 -5.08
N THR A 477 20.42 -14.42 -6.22
CA THR A 477 20.99 -14.08 -7.53
C THR A 477 21.38 -12.60 -7.64
N GLN A 478 20.54 -11.69 -7.15
CA GLN A 478 20.79 -10.24 -7.21
C GLN A 478 21.88 -9.80 -6.21
N VAL A 479 21.87 -10.36 -5.01
CA VAL A 479 22.84 -10.02 -3.96
C VAL A 479 24.21 -10.65 -4.20
N ALA A 480 24.29 -11.79 -4.91
CA ALA A 480 25.57 -12.34 -5.36
C ALA A 480 26.36 -11.37 -6.27
N LYS A 481 25.66 -10.50 -7.01
CA LYS A 481 26.26 -9.41 -7.81
C LYS A 481 26.72 -8.23 -6.96
N HIS A 482 26.30 -8.14 -5.70
CA HIS A 482 26.72 -7.09 -4.79
C HIS A 482 28.11 -7.39 -4.24
N VAL A 483 29.11 -6.79 -4.87
CA VAL A 483 30.49 -6.78 -4.39
C VAL A 483 30.71 -5.43 -3.73
N MET A 484 30.80 -5.36 -2.39
CA MET A 484 31.57 -4.37 -1.60
C MET A 484 31.01 -4.23 -0.18
N PRO A 485 31.86 -4.14 0.87
CA PRO A 485 33.26 -4.56 1.01
C PRO A 485 33.40 -6.06 1.26
N LEU A 486 32.28 -6.76 1.49
CA LEU A 486 32.18 -8.21 1.66
C LEU A 486 31.14 -8.73 0.68
N LYS A 487 31.24 -10.00 0.31
CA LYS A 487 30.11 -10.68 -0.34
C LYS A 487 29.00 -10.70 0.69
N TYR A 488 27.90 -9.99 0.47
CA TYR A 488 26.82 -9.92 1.48
C TYR A 488 26.34 -11.32 1.91
N LEU A 489 26.38 -12.30 1.01
CA LEU A 489 26.06 -13.70 1.27
C LEU A 489 27.02 -14.41 2.26
N SER A 490 28.21 -13.87 2.53
CA SER A 490 29.08 -14.37 3.60
C SER A 490 28.59 -13.94 4.99
N ILE A 491 27.66 -12.98 5.06
CA ILE A 491 27.16 -12.38 6.29
C ILE A 491 25.71 -12.78 6.56
N ALA A 492 24.90 -12.89 5.50
CA ALA A 492 23.50 -13.26 5.61
C ALA A 492 23.09 -14.21 4.47
N GLN A 493 22.56 -15.38 4.84
CA GLN A 493 22.05 -16.39 3.90
C GLN A 493 20.58 -16.16 3.50
N GLU A 494 19.87 -15.33 4.27
CA GLU A 494 18.47 -14.93 4.08
C GLU A 494 18.26 -13.48 4.50
N PRO A 495 17.17 -12.81 4.07
CA PRO A 495 16.75 -11.52 4.61
C PRO A 495 16.70 -11.50 6.15
N SER A 496 17.37 -10.52 6.76
CA SER A 496 17.65 -10.44 8.19
C SER A 496 16.40 -10.19 9.04
N ALA A 497 16.18 -10.97 10.09
CA ALA A 497 15.12 -10.71 11.08
C ALA A 497 15.51 -9.66 12.15
N GLN A 498 16.77 -9.20 12.15
CA GLN A 498 17.36 -8.46 13.26
C GLN A 498 16.61 -7.18 13.63
N VAL A 499 16.08 -6.44 12.65
CA VAL A 499 15.32 -5.20 12.93
C VAL A 499 14.06 -5.50 13.76
N GLN A 500 13.39 -6.63 13.49
CA GLN A 500 12.21 -7.06 14.24
C GLN A 500 12.61 -7.62 15.61
N ASP A 501 13.70 -8.38 15.69
CA ASP A 501 14.18 -8.98 16.93
C ASP A 501 14.69 -7.93 17.93
N ALA A 502 15.36 -6.88 17.45
CA ALA A 502 15.86 -5.79 18.29
C ALA A 502 14.77 -5.11 19.12
N PHE A 503 13.56 -5.00 18.57
CA PHE A 503 12.43 -4.42 19.29
C PHE A 503 11.91 -5.32 20.42
N ARG A 504 12.03 -6.65 20.28
CA ARG A 504 11.56 -7.62 21.26
C ARG A 504 12.45 -7.71 22.50
N LEU A 505 13.71 -7.31 22.38
CA LEU A 505 14.74 -7.53 23.41
C LEU A 505 14.94 -6.35 24.37
N GLN A 506 14.04 -5.37 24.38
CA GLN A 506 14.06 -4.22 25.32
C GLN A 506 15.41 -3.47 25.36
N LEU A 507 16.09 -3.39 24.22
CA LEU A 507 17.36 -2.66 24.11
C LEU A 507 17.17 -1.17 24.42
N SER A 508 18.24 -0.53 24.92
CA SER A 508 18.22 0.91 25.19
C SER A 508 17.87 1.72 23.94
N TRP A 509 17.22 2.86 24.11
CA TRP A 509 16.87 3.74 22.98
C TRP A 509 18.10 4.15 22.16
N GLY A 510 19.23 4.41 22.83
CA GLY A 510 20.49 4.74 22.17
C GLY A 510 21.00 3.60 21.28
N THR A 511 20.87 2.35 21.74
CA THR A 511 21.21 1.14 20.97
C THR A 511 20.24 0.98 19.79
N LEU A 512 18.94 1.14 20.00
CA LEU A 512 17.95 1.02 18.93
C LEU A 512 18.13 2.07 17.82
N VAL A 513 18.47 3.30 18.20
CA VAL A 513 18.79 4.38 17.23
C VAL A 513 20.09 4.06 16.49
N GLY A 514 21.11 3.57 17.18
CA GLY A 514 22.40 3.18 16.59
C GLY A 514 22.33 1.91 15.73
N HIS A 515 21.30 1.07 15.86
CA HIS A 515 21.17 -0.17 15.08
C HIS A 515 21.21 0.11 13.58
N ARG A 516 20.61 1.21 13.11
CA ARG A 516 20.68 1.63 11.71
C ARG A 516 22.11 1.86 11.23
N ASP A 517 22.96 2.46 12.07
CA ASP A 517 24.37 2.71 11.76
C ASP A 517 25.14 1.39 11.62
N LEU A 518 24.82 0.38 12.45
CA LEU A 518 25.38 -0.98 12.31
C LEU A 518 25.02 -1.61 10.95
N LEU A 519 23.76 -1.53 10.52
CA LEU A 519 23.34 -2.08 9.22
C LEU A 519 24.03 -1.35 8.05
N LEU A 520 24.14 -0.02 8.12
CA LEU A 520 24.85 0.79 7.12
C LEU A 520 26.32 0.42 7.02
N LEU A 521 26.97 0.25 8.17
CA LEU A 521 28.35 -0.22 8.25
C LEU A 521 28.42 -1.61 7.60
N ARG A 522 27.74 -2.61 8.15
CA ARG A 522 27.71 -4.00 7.64
C ARG A 522 27.52 -4.12 6.12
N CYS A 523 26.63 -3.33 5.54
CA CYS A 523 26.35 -3.34 4.10
C CYS A 523 27.40 -2.63 3.24
N GLY A 524 28.41 -2.01 3.85
CA GLY A 524 29.40 -1.25 3.11
C GLY A 524 28.88 0.05 2.53
N PHE A 525 27.79 0.58 3.07
CA PHE A 525 27.12 1.74 2.50
C PHE A 525 27.81 3.05 2.86
N ILE A 526 28.66 3.03 3.89
CA ILE A 526 29.47 4.16 4.32
C ILE A 526 30.75 4.27 3.49
N MET A 527 31.03 5.47 2.98
CA MET A 527 32.30 5.78 2.33
C MET A 527 33.39 6.06 3.39
N LEU A 528 34.32 5.12 3.53
CA LEU A 528 35.39 5.15 4.53
C LEU A 528 36.76 5.50 3.94
N GLY A 529 36.83 5.79 2.64
CA GLY A 529 38.08 6.13 1.97
C GLY A 529 37.93 7.19 0.90
N HIS A 530 39.02 7.90 0.65
CA HIS A 530 39.09 8.97 -0.33
C HIS A 530 40.35 8.90 -1.20
N VAL A 531 40.28 9.58 -2.35
CA VAL A 531 41.44 9.98 -3.15
C VAL A 531 41.32 11.50 -3.29
N ASP A 532 42.32 12.24 -2.79
CA ASP A 532 42.34 13.71 -2.80
C ASP A 532 41.04 14.33 -2.27
N PHE A 533 40.62 13.88 -1.09
CA PHE A 533 39.38 14.28 -0.41
C PHE A 533 38.08 14.09 -1.22
N LYS A 534 38.12 13.28 -2.28
CA LYS A 534 36.94 12.86 -3.05
C LYS A 534 36.56 11.41 -2.72
N PRO A 535 35.27 11.08 -2.59
CA PRO A 535 34.80 9.71 -2.43
C PRO A 535 35.33 8.84 -3.57
N SER A 536 36.01 7.75 -3.23
CA SER A 536 36.65 6.89 -4.23
C SER A 536 36.40 5.41 -3.97
N ARG A 537 36.30 4.64 -5.06
CA ARG A 537 36.25 3.18 -5.07
C ARG A 537 37.56 2.55 -5.56
N ALA A 538 38.61 3.35 -5.73
CA ALA A 538 39.94 2.85 -6.10
C ALA A 538 40.39 1.72 -5.17
N SER A 539 41.23 0.82 -5.67
CA SER A 539 41.81 -0.25 -4.86
C SER A 539 42.59 0.33 -3.68
N VAL A 540 43.43 1.34 -3.93
CA VAL A 540 44.20 2.06 -2.92
C VAL A 540 43.55 3.40 -2.60
N ARG A 541 43.23 3.63 -1.32
CA ARG A 541 42.55 4.84 -0.82
C ARG A 541 43.14 5.31 0.49
N HIS A 542 43.01 6.60 0.79
CA HIS A 542 43.34 7.14 2.11
C HIS A 542 42.16 6.93 3.07
N CYS A 543 42.46 6.56 4.31
CA CYS A 543 41.48 6.40 5.38
C CYS A 543 40.96 7.76 5.85
N ILE A 544 39.64 7.92 5.96
CA ILE A 544 39.04 9.17 6.43
C ILE A 544 39.40 9.53 7.90
N PHE A 545 39.89 8.56 8.68
CA PHE A 545 40.23 8.76 10.09
C PHE A 545 41.72 9.04 10.32
N CYS A 546 42.61 8.26 9.68
CA CYS A 546 44.05 8.37 9.91
C CYS A 546 44.82 8.94 8.70
N ASN A 547 44.15 9.22 7.59
CA ASN A 547 44.71 9.72 6.33
C ASN A 547 45.88 8.88 5.76
N LYS A 548 46.00 7.59 6.14
CA LYS A 548 46.98 6.65 5.59
C LYS A 548 46.38 5.85 4.44
N ARG A 549 47.22 5.41 3.48
CA ARG A 549 46.80 4.63 2.31
C ARG A 549 46.62 3.14 2.64
N TYR A 550 45.53 2.54 2.16
CA TYR A 550 45.24 1.11 2.28
C TYR A 550 44.56 0.54 1.04
N THR A 551 44.81 -0.74 0.78
CA THR A 551 44.12 -1.55 -0.25
C THR A 551 42.75 -2.07 0.24
N GLY A 552 42.63 -2.33 1.54
CA GLY A 552 41.41 -2.80 2.21
C GLY A 552 40.87 -1.78 3.20
N ILE A 553 40.39 -0.63 2.73
CA ILE A 553 39.98 0.49 3.61
C ILE A 553 38.96 0.08 4.67
N TYR A 554 38.02 -0.78 4.28
CA TYR A 554 36.95 -1.21 5.14
C TYR A 554 37.47 -2.14 6.25
N SER A 555 38.30 -3.12 5.89
CA SER A 555 38.98 -4.00 6.85
C SER A 555 39.92 -3.22 7.78
N HIS A 556 40.57 -2.16 7.27
CA HIS A 556 41.38 -1.26 8.09
C HIS A 556 40.51 -0.52 9.12
N VAL A 557 39.43 0.14 8.72
CA VAL A 557 38.59 0.91 9.65
C VAL A 557 37.93 0.01 10.68
N VAL A 558 37.35 -1.12 10.27
CA VAL A 558 36.65 -2.03 11.19
C VAL A 558 37.62 -2.80 12.09
N GLY A 559 38.76 -3.25 11.58
CA GLY A 559 39.67 -4.12 12.35
C GLY A 559 40.88 -3.43 12.98
N ARG A 560 41.39 -2.34 12.40
CA ARG A 560 42.78 -1.88 12.64
C ARG A 560 43.00 -0.38 12.83
N CYS A 561 42.02 0.49 12.60
CA CYS A 561 42.21 1.94 12.66
C CYS A 561 42.17 2.45 14.11
N GLU A 562 43.30 2.97 14.61
CA GLU A 562 43.44 3.48 15.99
C GLU A 562 42.78 4.85 16.20
N GLN A 563 42.53 5.57 15.10
CA GLN A 563 41.94 6.90 15.10
C GLN A 563 40.40 6.87 15.12
N VAL A 564 39.77 5.69 15.24
CA VAL A 564 38.32 5.59 15.43
C VAL A 564 38.02 5.90 16.90
N PRO A 565 37.13 6.86 17.21
CA PRO A 565 36.98 7.44 18.56
C PRO A 565 36.29 6.54 19.61
N CYS A 566 36.32 5.21 19.45
CA CYS A 566 35.71 4.27 20.39
C CYS A 566 36.53 2.98 20.50
N ARG A 567 36.50 2.36 21.70
CA ARG A 567 37.17 1.09 21.97
C ARG A 567 36.60 0.01 21.06
N ARG A 568 37.47 -0.75 20.37
CA ARG A 568 37.04 -1.74 19.38
C ARG A 568 36.40 -2.96 20.06
N PRO A 569 35.15 -3.29 19.73
CA PRO A 569 34.53 -4.54 20.15
C PRO A 569 34.69 -5.66 19.11
N CYS A 570 35.15 -5.33 17.89
CA CYS A 570 35.28 -6.26 16.76
C CYS A 570 36.75 -6.57 16.44
N ASN A 571 37.06 -7.85 16.29
CA ASN A 571 38.36 -8.36 15.84
C ASN A 571 38.34 -8.63 14.33
N ASN A 572 37.17 -8.93 13.78
CA ASN A 572 36.98 -9.20 12.36
C ASN A 572 35.71 -8.53 11.83
N LEU A 573 35.49 -8.68 10.52
CA LEU A 573 34.31 -8.13 9.84
C LEU A 573 33.02 -8.92 10.14
N GLU A 574 33.16 -10.19 10.50
CA GLU A 574 32.05 -11.09 10.82
C GLU A 574 31.37 -10.69 12.13
N ASP A 575 32.10 -10.04 13.04
CA ASP A 575 31.54 -9.45 14.27
C ASP A 575 30.42 -8.43 13.99
N LEU A 576 30.39 -7.80 12.80
CA LEU A 576 29.28 -6.91 12.40
C LEU A 576 27.95 -7.67 12.15
N ALA A 577 27.99 -9.00 12.05
CA ALA A 577 26.82 -9.86 11.92
C ALA A 577 26.12 -10.14 13.25
N VAL A 578 26.59 -9.54 14.35
CA VAL A 578 26.06 -9.72 15.70
C VAL A 578 24.53 -9.56 15.76
N LEU A 579 23.87 -10.49 16.44
CA LEU A 579 22.43 -10.48 16.63
C LEU A 579 22.05 -9.60 17.83
N PRO A 580 20.87 -8.97 17.83
CA PRO A 580 20.39 -8.15 18.95
C PRO A 580 20.42 -8.80 20.35
N GLY A 581 20.42 -10.13 20.44
CA GLY A 581 20.50 -10.87 21.71
C GLY A 581 21.91 -11.19 22.20
N ASP A 582 22.95 -10.92 21.40
CA ASP A 582 24.34 -11.14 21.80
C ASP A 582 24.79 -10.04 22.78
N PRO A 583 25.48 -10.39 23.89
CA PRO A 583 25.99 -9.41 24.86
C PRO A 583 26.84 -8.29 24.24
N ARG A 584 27.54 -8.57 23.13
CA ARG A 584 28.40 -7.62 22.41
C ARG A 584 27.62 -6.63 21.54
N PHE A 585 26.32 -6.85 21.32
CA PHE A 585 25.51 -6.08 20.38
C PHE A 585 25.54 -4.58 20.68
N THR A 586 25.39 -4.19 21.95
CA THR A 586 25.38 -2.79 22.36
C THR A 586 26.72 -2.10 22.06
N ASP A 587 27.83 -2.76 22.33
CA ASP A 587 29.17 -2.21 22.08
C ASP A 587 29.44 -2.08 20.59
N ILE A 588 29.05 -3.10 19.80
CA ILE A 588 29.20 -3.10 18.34
C ILE A 588 28.33 -2.01 17.69
N VAL A 589 27.13 -1.78 18.21
CA VAL A 589 26.28 -0.67 17.78
C VAL A 589 26.91 0.68 18.11
N ALA A 590 27.47 0.83 19.32
CA ALA A 590 28.16 2.06 19.71
C ALA A 590 29.37 2.34 18.80
N PHE A 591 30.14 1.29 18.47
CA PHE A 591 31.24 1.36 17.52
C PHE A 591 30.77 1.79 16.12
N ALA A 592 29.73 1.13 15.59
CA ALA A 592 29.22 1.47 14.27
C ALA A 592 28.71 2.92 14.19
N ARG A 593 28.04 3.39 15.25
CA ARG A 593 27.59 4.77 15.37
C ARG A 593 28.76 5.77 15.38
N ALA A 594 29.85 5.46 16.07
CA ALA A 594 31.05 6.30 16.08
C ALA A 594 31.68 6.39 14.69
N VAL A 595 31.80 5.26 13.98
CA VAL A 595 32.30 5.22 12.59
C VAL A 595 31.40 6.04 11.66
N CYS A 596 30.08 5.83 11.71
CA CYS A 596 29.11 6.60 10.92
C CYS A 596 29.19 8.10 11.20
N LYS A 597 29.29 8.50 12.47
CA LYS A 597 29.37 9.92 12.87
C LYS A 597 30.66 10.56 12.33
N GLY A 598 31.80 9.87 12.47
CA GLY A 598 33.08 10.35 11.95
C GLY A 598 33.09 10.48 10.43
N ALA A 599 32.53 9.50 9.71
CA ALA A 599 32.37 9.58 8.26
C ALA A 599 31.52 10.79 7.84
N ARG A 600 30.36 10.98 8.47
CA ARG A 600 29.50 12.14 8.19
C ARG A 600 30.20 13.46 8.47
N GLN A 601 30.95 13.56 9.56
CA GLN A 601 31.72 14.78 9.88
C GLN A 601 32.80 15.06 8.82
N PHE A 602 33.58 14.04 8.45
CA PHE A 602 34.62 14.17 7.44
C PHE A 602 34.05 14.66 6.10
N TRP A 603 32.96 14.04 5.62
CA TRP A 603 32.38 14.39 4.32
C TRP A 603 31.69 15.76 4.30
N ARG A 604 31.15 16.23 5.43
CA ARG A 604 30.67 17.62 5.56
C ARG A 604 31.80 18.63 5.42
N GLN A 605 32.94 18.37 6.06
CA GLN A 605 34.09 19.28 6.01
C GLN A 605 34.69 19.39 4.60
N HIS A 606 34.54 18.34 3.79
CA HIS A 606 35.11 18.28 2.43
C HIS A 606 34.06 18.45 1.31
N GLY A 607 32.89 19.01 1.61
CA GLY A 607 31.91 19.42 0.59
C GLY A 607 31.12 18.30 -0.09
N HIS A 608 30.95 17.14 0.55
CA HIS A 608 30.16 16.01 0.02
C HIS A 608 28.88 15.78 0.84
N PRO A 609 27.88 16.69 0.77
CA PRO A 609 26.67 16.62 1.60
C PRO A 609 25.77 15.42 1.27
N ALA A 610 25.90 14.80 0.09
CA ALA A 610 25.15 13.59 -0.27
C ALA A 610 25.66 12.32 0.47
N GLU A 611 26.88 12.36 1.00
CA GLU A 611 27.50 11.30 1.81
C GLU A 611 27.45 11.60 3.33
N ALA A 612 26.93 12.78 3.70
CA ALA A 612 26.84 13.32 5.06
C ALA A 612 25.48 13.11 5.73
#